data_AF-A0A7W4YLH2-F1
#
_entry.id   AF-A0A7W4YLH2-F1
#
_cell.length_a   1.000
_cell.length_b   1.000
_cell.length_c   1.000
_cell.angle_alpha   90.00
_cell.angle_beta   90.00
_cell.angle_gamma   90.00
#
_symmetry.space_group_name_H-M   'P 1'
#
loop_
_entity.id
_entity.type
_entity.pdbx_description
1 polymer ?
#
loop_
_entity_poly.entity_id
_entity_poly.type
_entity_poly.pdbx_seq_one_letter_code
_entity_poly.pdbx_strand_id
1 'polypeptide(L)'
;MSQTTSRSRRSGIRRGEAASGWLFTAPVIILLGVFLVVPVLMALWVSFSDWGGRGSPFSSDVNFIGLKNYTSILAGGGLAEQDFGISLKNNAWYVVLVVPIQTAVALGLAVLVNRAVLRGRGFFRTAFYFPSVTSSVAITVLWLFLFSTTGAVNQMLSWIGINGPNWFNDPDGIVHNFLGIFGVTQGPGALTQNTLLGVSWWDWLGGPSVAMTAYIIMAVFTTSGTFMLLFIAALQNLGGDITEAAMMDGANGWQRFWRITLPQLRPTLFTVLTLGLIGCWQVFDQIYTGTKGAPGKTTLTPAYQSYKTSFVDQNWGQGAAIAFILFVIIVLFTIFQRWVLRERAVSKRRMRLYQPAITASTAVPAAATAAAAEKEPKR
;
A
#
# COMPACT_ATOMS: atom_id res chain seq x y z
N MET A 1 -12.44 16.13 64.30
CA MET A 1 -11.18 15.36 64.42
C MET A 1 -11.12 14.30 63.33
N SER A 2 -10.16 14.44 62.42
CA SER A 2 -9.51 13.43 61.55
C SER A 2 -10.33 12.23 61.03
N GLN A 3 -10.86 12.32 59.80
CA GLN A 3 -11.00 11.14 58.94
C GLN A 3 -9.74 11.00 58.08
N THR A 4 -8.87 10.10 58.48
CA THR A 4 -7.68 9.67 57.72
C THR A 4 -8.11 8.99 56.43
N THR A 5 -7.99 9.70 55.31
CA THR A 5 -8.05 9.11 53.97
C THR A 5 -6.83 8.21 53.78
N SER A 6 -7.03 6.90 53.90
CA SER A 6 -6.08 5.88 53.45
C SER A 6 -5.89 6.02 51.93
N ARG A 7 -4.82 6.70 51.52
CA ARG A 7 -4.31 6.65 50.14
C ARG A 7 -3.76 5.24 49.93
N SER A 8 -4.55 4.38 49.29
CA SER A 8 -4.06 3.15 48.67
C SER A 8 -2.89 3.49 47.73
N ARG A 9 -1.67 3.22 48.20
CA ARG A 9 -0.47 3.17 47.35
C ARG A 9 -0.68 2.00 46.39
N ARG A 10 -0.99 2.28 45.13
CA ARG A 10 -0.82 1.34 44.01
C ARG A 10 0.67 1.00 43.90
N SER A 11 1.08 0.02 44.69
CA SER A 11 2.42 -0.56 44.68
C SER A 11 2.62 -1.27 43.34
N GLY A 12 3.71 -0.90 42.67
CA GLY A 12 3.99 -1.29 41.29
C GLY A 12 3.91 -2.79 41.00
N ILE A 13 3.37 -3.06 39.82
CA ILE A 13 3.63 -4.23 38.98
C ILE A 13 5.15 -4.38 38.85
N ARG A 14 5.84 -5.07 39.76
CA ARG A 14 7.30 -4.92 39.88
C ARG A 14 8.02 -6.27 39.87
N ARG A 15 8.64 -6.52 38.71
CA ARG A 15 9.62 -7.56 38.35
C ARG A 15 9.11 -8.96 38.01
N GLY A 16 8.31 -9.62 38.85
CA GLY A 16 7.91 -11.02 38.60
C GLY A 16 7.10 -11.20 37.30
N GLU A 17 5.99 -10.48 37.18
CA GLU A 17 5.12 -10.52 36.00
C GLU A 17 5.80 -9.98 34.74
N ALA A 18 6.69 -9.00 34.89
CA ALA A 18 7.48 -8.48 33.77
C ALA A 18 8.48 -9.52 33.26
N ALA A 19 9.18 -10.24 34.15
CA ALA A 19 10.11 -11.30 33.78
C ALA A 19 9.38 -12.46 33.10
N SER A 20 8.22 -12.86 33.60
CA SER A 20 7.36 -13.86 32.95
C SER A 20 6.92 -13.39 31.57
N GLY A 21 6.49 -12.13 31.42
CA GLY A 21 6.14 -11.55 30.12
C GLY A 21 7.30 -11.58 29.12
N TRP A 22 8.51 -11.19 29.55
CA TRP A 22 9.70 -11.28 28.71
C TRP A 22 10.02 -12.74 28.34
N LEU A 23 9.91 -13.69 29.27
CA LEU A 23 10.14 -15.11 28.99
C LEU A 23 9.14 -15.67 27.96
N PHE A 24 7.87 -15.27 28.02
CA PHE A 24 6.86 -15.67 27.03
C PHE A 24 7.13 -15.07 25.64
N THR A 25 7.64 -13.84 25.58
CA THR A 25 7.98 -13.18 24.30
C THR A 25 9.37 -13.54 23.77
N ALA A 26 10.26 -14.05 24.62
CA ALA A 26 11.66 -14.33 24.29
C ALA A 26 11.83 -15.27 23.09
N PRO A 27 11.07 -16.37 22.93
CA PRO A 27 11.20 -17.25 21.77
C PRO A 27 10.95 -16.51 20.44
N VAL A 28 9.93 -15.65 20.40
CA VAL A 28 9.61 -14.85 19.21
C VAL A 28 10.67 -13.78 18.97
N ILE A 29 11.14 -13.10 20.02
CA ILE A 29 12.19 -12.08 19.91
C ILE A 29 13.50 -12.70 19.40
N ILE A 30 13.88 -13.88 19.92
CA ILE A 30 15.07 -14.60 19.47
C ILE A 30 14.92 -15.02 18.01
N LEU A 31 13.77 -15.57 17.63
CA LEU A 31 13.50 -15.98 16.26
C LEU A 31 13.57 -14.77 15.30
N LEU A 32 12.92 -13.65 15.63
CA LEU A 32 13.00 -12.41 14.85
C LEU A 32 14.43 -11.84 14.83
N GLY A 33 15.16 -11.90 15.95
CA GLY A 33 16.54 -11.44 16.03
C GLY A 33 17.45 -12.23 15.09
N VAL A 34 17.41 -13.56 15.17
CA VAL A 34 18.30 -14.45 14.41
C VAL A 34 17.92 -14.52 12.94
N PHE A 35 16.63 -14.59 12.60
CA PHE A 35 16.19 -14.82 11.21
C PHE A 35 15.80 -13.57 10.44
N LEU A 36 15.57 -12.44 11.11
CA LEU A 36 15.23 -11.17 10.46
C LEU A 36 16.29 -10.10 10.70
N VAL A 37 16.65 -9.80 11.96
CA VAL A 37 17.56 -8.68 12.26
C VAL A 37 18.98 -9.00 11.79
N VAL A 38 19.51 -10.19 12.11
CA VAL A 38 20.88 -10.55 11.75
C VAL A 38 21.12 -10.56 10.22
N PRO A 39 20.29 -11.22 9.38
CA PRO A 39 20.46 -11.17 7.93
C PRO A 39 20.35 -9.75 7.34
N VAL A 40 19.48 -8.91 7.90
CA VAL A 40 19.37 -7.49 7.48
C VAL A 40 20.65 -6.73 7.81
N LEU A 41 21.22 -6.91 9.01
CA LEU A 41 22.49 -6.29 9.37
C LEU A 41 23.65 -6.81 8.52
N MET A 42 23.66 -8.11 8.18
CA MET A 42 24.64 -8.68 7.26
C MET A 42 24.51 -8.08 5.85
N ALA A 43 23.29 -7.98 5.32
CA ALA A 43 23.04 -7.34 4.03
C ALA A 43 23.47 -5.86 4.04
N LEU A 44 23.26 -5.17 5.17
CA LEU A 44 23.69 -3.79 5.35
C LEU A 44 25.21 -3.68 5.35
N TRP A 45 25.92 -4.63 5.97
CA TRP A 45 27.38 -4.69 5.86
C TRP A 45 27.82 -4.89 4.41
N VAL A 46 27.18 -5.84 3.71
CA VAL A 46 27.45 -6.13 2.29
C VAL A 46 27.24 -4.89 1.41
N SER A 47 26.24 -4.05 1.69
CA SER A 47 26.01 -2.85 0.89
C SER A 47 27.13 -1.80 0.97
N PHE A 48 27.99 -1.85 1.99
CA PHE A 48 29.19 -1.02 2.11
C PHE A 48 30.50 -1.75 1.74
N SER A 49 30.43 -3.00 1.28
CA SER A 49 31.61 -3.79 0.90
C SER A 49 31.64 -4.11 -0.61
N ASP A 50 32.79 -4.60 -1.08
CA ASP A 50 33.01 -5.10 -2.44
C ASP A 50 32.71 -6.59 -2.61
N TRP A 51 31.93 -7.19 -1.69
CA TRP A 51 31.68 -8.63 -1.70
C TRP A 51 30.93 -9.07 -2.97
N GLY A 52 31.53 -10.02 -3.69
CA GLY A 52 30.99 -10.61 -4.94
C GLY A 52 30.15 -11.87 -4.74
N GLY A 53 29.70 -12.17 -3.51
CA GLY A 53 28.80 -13.30 -3.25
C GLY A 53 29.46 -14.67 -3.06
N ARG A 54 30.79 -14.75 -3.12
CA ARG A 54 31.54 -16.00 -2.92
C ARG A 54 32.21 -15.99 -1.55
N GLY A 55 32.14 -17.10 -0.84
CA GLY A 55 32.69 -17.21 0.52
C GLY A 55 31.90 -16.41 1.56
N SER A 56 32.52 -16.13 2.71
CA SER A 56 31.91 -15.33 3.78
C SER A 56 32.06 -13.84 3.47
N PRO A 57 31.03 -12.99 3.69
CA PRO A 57 31.14 -11.53 3.57
C PRO A 57 32.03 -10.89 4.65
N PHE A 58 32.50 -11.68 5.61
CA PHE A 58 33.42 -11.28 6.69
C PHE A 58 34.82 -11.88 6.53
N SER A 59 35.16 -12.44 5.36
CA SER A 59 36.52 -12.89 5.09
C SER A 59 37.46 -11.69 4.95
N SER A 60 38.77 -11.93 5.14
CA SER A 60 39.82 -10.92 4.95
C SER A 60 39.92 -10.38 3.54
N ASP A 61 39.33 -11.07 2.56
CA ASP A 61 39.37 -10.70 1.15
C ASP A 61 38.29 -9.67 0.76
N VAL A 62 37.36 -9.37 1.69
CA VAL A 62 36.28 -8.41 1.49
C VAL A 62 36.69 -7.06 2.06
N ASN A 63 36.81 -6.05 1.19
CA ASN A 63 37.18 -4.70 1.58
C ASN A 63 35.94 -3.86 1.86
N PHE A 64 36.05 -3.02 2.88
CA PHE A 64 35.08 -1.96 3.12
C PHE A 64 35.30 -0.82 2.12
N ILE A 65 34.35 -0.63 1.21
CA ILE A 65 34.41 0.40 0.16
C ILE A 65 33.57 1.64 0.49
N GLY A 66 32.92 1.67 1.67
CA GLY A 66 32.11 2.79 2.11
C GLY A 66 30.90 3.03 1.19
N LEU A 67 30.69 4.29 0.79
CA LEU A 67 29.50 4.68 0.02
C LEU A 67 29.61 4.44 -1.50
N LYS A 68 30.67 3.80 -1.99
CA LYS A 68 30.89 3.63 -3.44
C LYS A 68 29.73 2.95 -4.18
N ASN A 69 29.11 1.93 -3.57
CA ASN A 69 27.94 1.26 -4.14
C ASN A 69 26.75 2.22 -4.27
N TYR A 70 26.53 3.10 -3.29
CA TYR A 70 25.45 4.08 -3.33
C TYR A 70 25.71 5.19 -4.35
N THR A 71 26.95 5.68 -4.44
CA THR A 71 27.32 6.70 -5.41
C THR A 71 27.24 6.18 -6.84
N SER A 72 27.58 4.92 -7.11
CA SER A 72 27.48 4.36 -8.47
C SER A 72 26.04 4.21 -8.95
N ILE A 73 25.08 4.05 -8.02
CA ILE A 73 23.65 3.95 -8.30
C ILE A 73 22.98 5.32 -8.41
N LEU A 74 23.42 6.32 -7.64
CA LEU A 74 22.73 7.62 -7.54
C LEU A 74 23.40 8.77 -8.28
N ALA A 75 24.71 8.70 -8.53
CA ALA A 75 25.50 9.81 -9.08
C ALA A 75 26.73 9.33 -9.88
N GLY A 76 26.72 8.10 -10.39
CA GLY A 76 27.87 7.46 -11.02
C GLY A 76 28.03 7.80 -12.51
N GLY A 77 26.99 8.35 -13.14
CA GLY A 77 26.94 8.63 -14.58
C GLY A 77 27.00 7.37 -15.46
N GLY A 78 26.83 6.18 -14.88
CA GLY A 78 27.00 4.88 -15.56
C GLY A 78 25.69 4.13 -15.75
N LEU A 79 25.79 2.92 -16.33
CA LEU A 79 24.64 2.03 -16.58
C LEU A 79 23.85 1.69 -15.31
N ALA A 80 24.51 1.60 -14.15
CA ALA A 80 23.85 1.32 -12.89
C ALA A 80 22.89 2.43 -12.45
N GLU A 81 23.30 3.69 -12.64
CA GLU A 81 22.45 4.85 -12.35
C GLU A 81 21.26 4.89 -13.30
N GLN A 82 21.51 4.73 -14.60
CA GLN A 82 20.45 4.71 -15.61
C GLN A 82 19.44 3.59 -15.36
N ASP A 83 19.90 2.37 -15.07
CA ASP A 83 19.02 1.23 -14.82
C ASP A 83 18.19 1.43 -13.55
N PHE A 84 18.78 2.04 -12.53
CA PHE A 84 18.05 2.41 -11.31
C PHE A 84 17.03 3.52 -11.54
N GLY A 85 17.38 4.56 -12.32
CA GLY A 85 16.45 5.60 -12.73
C GLY A 85 15.27 5.05 -13.53
N ILE A 86 15.53 4.15 -14.49
CA ILE A 86 14.49 3.48 -15.27
C ILE A 86 13.59 2.64 -14.36
N SER A 87 14.17 1.83 -13.47
CA SER A 87 13.38 0.97 -12.59
C SER A 87 12.52 1.77 -11.61
N LEU A 88 13.07 2.87 -11.08
CA LEU A 88 12.36 3.79 -10.20
C LEU A 88 11.20 4.48 -10.93
N LYS A 89 11.43 4.96 -12.16
CA LYS A 89 10.39 5.55 -13.01
C LYS A 89 9.24 4.60 -13.27
N ASN A 90 9.55 3.40 -13.74
CA ASN A 90 8.56 2.40 -14.08
C ASN A 90 7.69 2.07 -12.86
N ASN A 91 8.33 1.90 -11.72
CA ASN A 91 7.64 1.56 -10.47
C ASN A 91 6.85 2.75 -9.89
N ALA A 92 7.32 3.98 -10.08
CA ALA A 92 6.58 5.18 -9.67
C ALA A 92 5.25 5.30 -10.45
N TRP A 93 5.28 5.12 -11.77
CA TRP A 93 4.06 5.08 -12.58
C TRP A 93 3.15 3.92 -12.20
N TYR A 94 3.73 2.75 -11.94
CA TYR A 94 3.00 1.59 -11.45
C TYR A 94 2.26 1.92 -10.14
N VAL A 95 2.93 2.49 -9.14
CA VAL A 95 2.33 2.87 -7.85
C VAL A 95 1.22 3.92 -8.03
N VAL A 96 1.49 4.98 -8.81
CA VAL A 96 0.55 6.11 -9.01
C VAL A 96 -0.74 5.65 -9.68
N LEU A 97 -0.68 4.62 -10.53
CA LEU A 97 -1.86 4.09 -11.21
C LEU A 97 -2.53 2.96 -10.42
N VAL A 98 -1.76 1.97 -9.96
CA VAL A 98 -2.30 0.78 -9.29
C VAL A 98 -2.98 1.17 -7.99
N VAL A 99 -2.37 2.00 -7.15
CA VAL A 99 -2.91 2.29 -5.81
C VAL A 99 -4.30 2.97 -5.84
N PRO A 100 -4.53 4.04 -6.62
CA PRO A 100 -5.86 4.63 -6.72
C PRO A 100 -6.86 3.72 -7.42
N ILE A 101 -6.48 3.07 -8.52
CA ILE A 101 -7.38 2.22 -9.31
C ILE A 101 -7.81 1.00 -8.48
N GLN A 102 -6.87 0.28 -7.87
CA GLN A 102 -7.20 -0.89 -7.06
C GLN A 102 -8.08 -0.51 -5.86
N THR A 103 -7.85 0.65 -5.25
CA THR A 103 -8.66 1.12 -4.10
C THR A 103 -10.07 1.47 -4.55
N ALA A 104 -10.22 2.17 -5.67
CA ALA A 104 -11.52 2.52 -6.25
C ALA A 104 -12.31 1.26 -6.67
N VAL A 105 -11.65 0.32 -7.35
CA VAL A 105 -12.24 -0.96 -7.75
C VAL A 105 -12.64 -1.78 -6.52
N ALA A 106 -11.75 -1.93 -5.54
CA ALA A 106 -12.02 -2.66 -4.30
C ALA A 106 -13.20 -2.07 -3.52
N LEU A 107 -13.25 -0.74 -3.38
CA LEU A 107 -14.36 -0.06 -2.71
C LEU A 107 -15.67 -0.21 -3.50
N GLY A 108 -15.62 -0.07 -4.83
CA GLY A 108 -16.77 -0.25 -5.71
C GLY A 108 -17.34 -1.66 -5.62
N LEU A 109 -16.49 -2.67 -5.70
CA LEU A 109 -16.86 -4.07 -5.51
C LEU A 109 -17.41 -4.32 -4.10
N ALA A 110 -16.80 -3.73 -3.07
CA ALA A 110 -17.25 -3.89 -1.69
C ALA A 110 -18.65 -3.31 -1.48
N VAL A 111 -18.90 -2.11 -2.00
CA VAL A 111 -20.23 -1.48 -1.94
C VAL A 111 -21.25 -2.30 -2.73
N LEU A 112 -20.87 -2.80 -3.90
CA LEU A 112 -21.74 -3.64 -4.73
C LEU A 112 -22.14 -4.90 -3.97
N VAL A 113 -21.17 -5.70 -3.51
CA VAL A 113 -21.41 -6.96 -2.79
C VAL A 113 -22.10 -6.75 -1.44
N ASN A 114 -21.84 -5.62 -0.77
CA ASN A 114 -22.46 -5.31 0.51
C ASN A 114 -23.94 -4.93 0.40
N ARG A 115 -24.46 -4.53 -0.79
CA ARG A 115 -25.88 -4.19 -0.93
C ARG A 115 -26.80 -5.38 -0.61
N ALA A 116 -27.85 -5.13 0.16
CA ALA A 116 -28.89 -6.09 0.60
C ALA A 116 -29.55 -6.88 -0.55
N VAL A 117 -29.46 -6.36 -1.76
CA VAL A 117 -30.25 -6.79 -2.92
C VAL A 117 -29.63 -7.96 -3.69
N LEU A 118 -28.32 -8.25 -3.52
CA LEU A 118 -27.68 -9.33 -4.28
C LEU A 118 -28.04 -10.71 -3.71
N ARG A 119 -28.97 -11.40 -4.38
CA ARG A 119 -29.17 -12.85 -4.25
C ARG A 119 -27.91 -13.54 -4.78
N GLY A 120 -26.99 -13.92 -3.89
CA GLY A 120 -25.71 -14.57 -4.26
C GLY A 120 -24.42 -13.94 -3.73
N ARG A 121 -24.47 -13.08 -2.69
CA ARG A 121 -23.28 -12.39 -2.13
C ARG A 121 -22.08 -13.30 -1.86
N GLY A 122 -22.31 -14.52 -1.37
CA GLY A 122 -21.24 -15.49 -1.09
C GLY A 122 -20.45 -15.87 -2.35
N PHE A 123 -21.16 -16.15 -3.45
CA PHE A 123 -20.54 -16.49 -4.73
C PHE A 123 -19.69 -15.34 -5.28
N PHE A 124 -20.25 -14.13 -5.36
CA PHE A 124 -19.51 -12.96 -5.86
C PHE A 124 -18.31 -12.60 -4.99
N ARG A 125 -18.46 -12.68 -3.67
CA ARG A 125 -17.35 -12.45 -2.73
C ARG A 125 -16.20 -13.43 -2.99
N THR A 126 -16.51 -14.71 -3.16
CA THR A 126 -15.49 -15.73 -3.46
C THR A 126 -14.90 -15.54 -4.86
N ALA A 127 -15.72 -15.25 -5.87
CA ALA A 127 -15.28 -15.08 -7.25
C ALA A 127 -14.30 -13.89 -7.41
N PHE A 128 -14.59 -12.75 -6.78
CA PHE A 128 -13.70 -11.58 -6.82
C PHE A 128 -12.47 -11.73 -5.92
N TYR A 129 -12.56 -12.54 -4.87
CA TYR A 129 -11.41 -12.84 -3.99
C TYR A 129 -10.48 -13.90 -4.59
N PHE A 130 -11.01 -14.81 -5.42
CA PHE A 130 -10.28 -15.94 -5.98
C PHE A 130 -8.93 -15.57 -6.63
N PRO A 131 -8.82 -14.51 -7.46
CA PRO A 131 -7.54 -14.12 -8.07
C PRO A 131 -6.46 -13.71 -7.08
N SER A 132 -6.83 -13.31 -5.86
CA SER A 132 -5.87 -12.91 -4.82
C SER A 132 -5.25 -14.10 -4.08
N VAL A 133 -5.88 -15.27 -4.18
CA VAL A 133 -5.44 -16.50 -3.51
C VAL A 133 -4.59 -17.36 -4.44
N THR A 134 -4.65 -17.11 -5.75
CA THR A 134 -3.84 -17.85 -6.72
C THR A 134 -2.36 -17.50 -6.57
N SER A 135 -1.49 -18.45 -6.93
CA SER A 135 -0.05 -18.21 -6.95
C SER A 135 0.29 -17.07 -7.93
N SER A 136 1.10 -16.10 -7.48
CA SER A 136 1.57 -14.99 -8.31
C SER A 136 2.25 -15.48 -9.59
N VAL A 137 2.95 -16.62 -9.53
CA VAL A 137 3.61 -17.22 -10.71
C VAL A 137 2.58 -17.74 -11.70
N ALA A 138 1.58 -18.51 -11.22
CA ALA A 138 0.57 -19.12 -12.08
C ALA A 138 -0.28 -18.06 -12.79
N ILE A 139 -0.73 -17.03 -12.06
CA ILE A 139 -1.51 -15.95 -12.67
C ILE A 139 -0.68 -15.16 -13.70
N THR A 140 0.60 -14.94 -13.45
CA THR A 140 1.48 -14.25 -14.39
C THR A 140 1.62 -15.04 -15.70
N VAL A 141 1.84 -16.36 -15.63
CA VAL A 141 1.91 -17.20 -16.83
C VAL A 141 0.60 -17.18 -17.62
N LEU A 142 -0.54 -17.25 -16.93
CA LEU A 142 -1.86 -17.10 -17.58
C LEU A 142 -2.01 -15.72 -18.24
N TRP A 143 -1.56 -14.66 -17.59
CA TRP A 143 -1.62 -13.30 -18.12
C TRP A 143 -0.76 -13.12 -19.37
N LEU A 144 0.46 -13.68 -19.39
CA LEU A 144 1.33 -13.66 -20.57
C LEU A 144 0.66 -14.31 -21.77
N PHE A 145 -0.06 -15.42 -21.57
CA PHE A 145 -0.82 -16.08 -22.63
C PHE A 145 -2.01 -15.22 -23.08
N LEU A 146 -2.78 -14.67 -22.13
CA LEU A 146 -3.98 -13.88 -22.39
C LEU A 146 -3.67 -12.57 -23.17
N PHE A 147 -2.56 -11.92 -22.83
CA PHE A 147 -2.06 -10.68 -23.44
C PHE A 147 -1.05 -10.91 -24.58
N SER A 148 -0.87 -12.16 -25.01
CA SER A 148 -0.11 -12.44 -26.24
C SER A 148 -0.76 -11.78 -27.46
N THR A 149 -0.01 -11.62 -28.55
CA THR A 149 -0.50 -10.98 -29.78
C THR A 149 -1.76 -11.65 -30.34
N THR A 150 -1.85 -12.97 -30.23
CA THR A 150 -3.00 -13.80 -30.62
C THR A 150 -3.89 -14.19 -29.42
N GLY A 151 -3.69 -13.56 -28.27
CA GLY A 151 -4.38 -13.88 -27.03
C GLY A 151 -5.82 -13.39 -26.99
N ALA A 152 -6.56 -13.85 -25.99
CA ALA A 152 -7.97 -13.52 -25.82
C ALA A 152 -8.23 -12.01 -25.67
N VAL A 153 -7.31 -11.25 -25.05
CA VAL A 153 -7.47 -9.79 -24.92
C VAL A 153 -7.51 -9.12 -26.28
N ASN A 154 -6.57 -9.46 -27.16
CA ASN A 154 -6.51 -8.87 -28.50
C ASN A 154 -7.70 -9.30 -29.37
N GLN A 155 -8.19 -10.53 -29.19
CA GLN A 155 -9.42 -10.98 -29.86
C GLN A 155 -10.66 -10.23 -29.36
N MET A 156 -10.75 -9.90 -28.07
CA MET A 156 -11.85 -9.09 -27.54
C MET A 156 -11.77 -7.64 -28.01
N LEU A 157 -10.55 -7.07 -28.13
CA LEU A 157 -10.35 -5.72 -28.66
C LEU A 157 -10.74 -5.62 -30.13
N SER A 158 -10.47 -6.65 -30.93
CA SER A 158 -10.83 -6.66 -32.34
C SER A 158 -12.35 -6.70 -32.57
N TRP A 159 -13.14 -7.23 -31.63
CA TRP A 159 -14.60 -7.14 -31.68
C TRP A 159 -15.13 -5.70 -31.62
N ILE A 160 -14.38 -4.80 -30.98
CA ILE A 160 -14.70 -3.37 -30.89
C ILE A 160 -13.96 -2.59 -31.99
N GLY A 161 -13.31 -3.29 -32.94
CA GLY A 161 -12.57 -2.70 -34.06
C GLY A 161 -11.19 -2.17 -33.70
N ILE A 162 -10.65 -2.51 -32.53
CA ILE A 162 -9.33 -2.06 -32.08
C ILE A 162 -8.30 -3.17 -32.34
N ASN A 163 -7.30 -2.90 -33.19
CA ASN A 163 -6.14 -3.78 -33.33
C ASN A 163 -5.31 -3.67 -32.05
N GLY A 164 -5.33 -4.71 -31.21
CA GLY A 164 -4.62 -4.72 -29.94
C GLY A 164 -3.10 -4.57 -30.13
N PRO A 165 -2.41 -3.82 -29.25
CA PRO A 165 -0.97 -3.61 -29.36
C PRO A 165 -0.19 -4.90 -29.06
N ASN A 166 1.10 -4.91 -29.40
CA ASN A 166 1.99 -5.98 -28.98
C ASN A 166 2.44 -5.77 -27.52
N TRP A 167 1.58 -6.17 -26.59
CA TRP A 167 1.69 -5.83 -25.17
C TRP A 167 3.09 -6.01 -24.58
N PHE A 168 3.79 -7.10 -24.89
CA PHE A 168 5.08 -7.41 -24.26
C PHE A 168 6.31 -7.15 -25.13
N ASN A 169 6.13 -6.68 -26.37
CA ASN A 169 7.25 -6.34 -27.25
C ASN A 169 7.33 -4.86 -27.57
N ASP A 170 6.29 -4.09 -27.27
CA ASP A 170 6.24 -2.65 -27.48
C ASP A 170 6.79 -1.89 -26.25
N PRO A 171 7.94 -1.20 -26.38
CA PRO A 171 8.53 -0.41 -25.29
C PRO A 171 7.89 0.97 -25.12
N ASP A 172 6.99 1.38 -26.01
CA ASP A 172 6.55 2.77 -26.06
C ASP A 172 5.66 3.12 -24.86
N GLY A 173 5.91 4.32 -24.31
CA GLY A 173 5.14 4.89 -23.22
C GLY A 173 3.76 5.35 -23.69
N ILE A 174 2.70 5.04 -22.95
CA ILE A 174 1.33 5.42 -23.35
C ILE A 174 1.16 6.93 -23.48
N VAL A 175 1.84 7.72 -22.62
CA VAL A 175 1.75 9.18 -22.68
C VAL A 175 2.51 9.71 -23.90
N HIS A 176 3.67 9.12 -24.23
CA HIS A 176 4.37 9.46 -25.46
C HIS A 176 3.60 9.06 -26.71
N ASN A 177 2.92 7.90 -26.72
CA ASN A 177 2.04 7.50 -27.82
C ASN A 177 0.89 8.48 -27.99
N PHE A 178 0.28 8.91 -26.89
CA PHE A 178 -0.76 9.93 -26.93
C PHE A 178 -0.25 11.27 -27.44
N LEU A 179 0.92 11.74 -26.97
CA LEU A 179 1.55 12.98 -27.42
C LEU A 179 2.02 12.90 -28.88
N GLY A 180 2.41 11.72 -29.35
CA GLY A 180 2.74 11.42 -30.74
C GLY A 180 1.56 11.62 -31.68
N ILE A 181 0.32 11.36 -31.24
CA ILE A 181 -0.90 11.69 -32.00
C ILE A 181 -1.00 13.20 -32.26
N PHE A 182 -0.51 14.03 -31.34
CA PHE A 182 -0.45 15.49 -31.49
C PHE A 182 0.85 15.98 -32.16
N GLY A 183 1.65 15.08 -32.73
CA GLY A 183 2.90 15.41 -33.43
C GLY A 183 4.11 15.69 -32.53
N VAL A 184 3.99 15.49 -31.21
CA VAL A 184 5.08 15.71 -30.25
C VAL A 184 5.82 14.40 -30.02
N THR A 185 6.73 14.06 -30.94
CA THR A 185 7.57 12.84 -30.88
C THR A 185 8.95 13.09 -30.29
N GLN A 186 9.42 14.34 -30.31
CA GLN A 186 10.68 14.75 -29.68
C GLN A 186 10.37 15.71 -28.52
N GLY A 187 10.89 15.38 -27.34
CA GLY A 187 10.70 16.22 -26.16
C GLY A 187 11.30 17.62 -26.34
N PRO A 188 10.69 18.67 -25.76
CA PRO A 188 11.29 20.00 -25.73
C PRO A 188 12.73 19.95 -25.20
N GLY A 189 13.65 20.71 -25.78
CA GLY A 189 15.08 20.70 -25.39
C GLY A 189 15.31 20.86 -23.88
N ALA A 190 14.47 21.64 -23.19
CA ALA A 190 14.53 21.84 -21.74
C ALA A 190 14.30 20.55 -20.92
N LEU A 191 13.54 19.59 -21.45
CA LEU A 191 13.20 18.33 -20.78
C LEU A 191 14.10 17.16 -21.19
N THR A 192 14.80 17.28 -22.32
CA THR A 192 15.73 16.26 -22.81
C THR A 192 17.18 16.52 -22.38
N GLN A 193 17.54 17.78 -22.11
CA GLN A 193 18.88 18.17 -21.65
C GLN A 193 19.14 17.84 -20.18
N ASN A 194 18.10 17.93 -19.34
CA ASN A 194 18.23 17.62 -17.93
C ASN A 194 18.01 16.12 -17.72
N THR A 195 18.89 15.47 -16.97
CA THR A 195 18.74 14.08 -16.56
C THR A 195 18.56 14.00 -15.05
N LEU A 196 17.71 13.08 -14.62
CA LEU A 196 17.51 12.70 -13.23
C LEU A 196 17.77 11.20 -13.12
N LEU A 197 18.81 10.81 -12.37
CA LEU A 197 19.25 9.42 -12.24
C LEU A 197 19.52 8.75 -13.61
N GLY A 198 20.28 9.42 -14.47
CA GLY A 198 20.59 8.92 -15.82
C GLY A 198 19.41 8.85 -16.81
N VAL A 199 18.22 9.35 -16.44
CA VAL A 199 17.01 9.34 -17.29
C VAL A 199 16.52 10.76 -17.55
N SER A 200 16.15 11.09 -18.80
CA SER A 200 15.70 12.43 -19.15
C SER A 200 14.33 12.77 -18.52
N TRP A 201 14.06 14.04 -18.22
CA TRP A 201 12.74 14.45 -17.70
C TRP A 201 11.61 14.13 -18.68
N TRP A 202 11.90 14.18 -19.99
CA TRP A 202 10.97 13.75 -21.01
C TRP A 202 10.58 12.27 -20.86
N ASP A 203 11.55 11.40 -20.59
CA ASP A 203 11.30 9.97 -20.39
C ASP A 203 10.56 9.69 -19.09
N TRP A 204 10.82 10.46 -18.04
CA TRP A 204 10.07 10.41 -16.77
C TRP A 204 8.57 10.70 -16.98
N LEU A 205 8.24 11.63 -17.88
CA LEU A 205 6.86 12.00 -18.22
C LEU A 205 6.22 11.09 -19.29
N GLY A 206 6.96 10.15 -19.86
CA GLY A 206 6.46 9.26 -20.93
C GLY A 206 5.40 8.25 -20.53
N GLY A 207 5.12 8.13 -19.23
CA GLY A 207 4.11 7.22 -18.71
C GLY A 207 4.59 5.76 -18.65
N PRO A 208 3.72 4.83 -18.20
CA PRO A 208 4.00 3.41 -18.27
C PRO A 208 4.06 2.94 -19.72
N SER A 209 4.91 1.95 -20.01
CA SER A 209 4.88 1.26 -21.30
C SER A 209 3.61 0.42 -21.47
N VAL A 210 3.33 0.02 -22.71
CA VAL A 210 2.25 -0.93 -22.99
C VAL A 210 2.43 -2.22 -22.17
N ALA A 211 3.66 -2.72 -22.06
CA ALA A 211 3.99 -3.90 -21.25
C ALA A 211 3.69 -3.68 -19.77
N MET A 212 4.10 -2.54 -19.21
CA MET A 212 3.82 -2.24 -17.81
C MET A 212 2.32 -2.12 -17.54
N THR A 213 1.54 -1.69 -18.52
CA THR A 213 0.08 -1.56 -18.38
C THR A 213 -0.61 -2.92 -18.24
N ALA A 214 -0.13 -3.95 -18.93
CA ALA A 214 -0.61 -5.32 -18.71
C ALA A 214 -0.38 -5.79 -17.26
N TYR A 215 0.77 -5.44 -16.67
CA TYR A 215 1.07 -5.70 -15.26
C TYR A 215 0.21 -4.88 -14.29
N ILE A 216 -0.07 -3.61 -14.61
CA ILE A 216 -0.97 -2.76 -13.81
C ILE A 216 -2.37 -3.38 -13.75
N ILE A 217 -2.90 -3.82 -14.89
CA ILE A 217 -4.21 -4.48 -14.96
C ILE A 217 -4.19 -5.77 -14.14
N MET A 218 -3.14 -6.58 -14.29
CA MET A 218 -2.98 -7.81 -13.50
C MET A 218 -2.98 -7.52 -12.00
N ALA A 219 -2.22 -6.51 -11.56
CA ALA A 219 -2.09 -6.14 -10.17
C ALA A 219 -3.41 -5.65 -9.57
N VAL A 220 -4.15 -4.81 -10.28
CA VAL A 220 -5.49 -4.36 -9.87
C VAL A 220 -6.43 -5.58 -9.75
N PHE A 221 -6.37 -6.50 -10.70
CA PHE A 221 -7.21 -7.70 -10.69
C PHE A 221 -6.90 -8.62 -9.50
N THR A 222 -5.61 -8.87 -9.21
CA THR A 222 -5.22 -9.79 -8.13
C THR A 222 -5.34 -9.18 -6.73
N THR A 223 -5.21 -7.86 -6.58
CA THR A 223 -5.23 -7.21 -5.25
C THR A 223 -6.61 -6.68 -4.85
N SER A 224 -7.44 -6.29 -5.83
CA SER A 224 -8.75 -5.67 -5.54
C SER A 224 -9.66 -6.58 -4.71
N GLY A 225 -9.60 -7.89 -4.91
CA GLY A 225 -10.36 -8.88 -4.15
C GLY A 225 -10.03 -8.88 -2.65
N THR A 226 -8.75 -8.82 -2.28
CA THR A 226 -8.33 -8.78 -0.87
C THR A 226 -8.76 -7.47 -0.22
N PHE A 227 -8.55 -6.33 -0.89
CA PHE A 227 -8.94 -5.03 -0.36
C PHE A 227 -10.45 -4.84 -0.30
N MET A 228 -11.20 -5.45 -1.23
CA MET A 228 -12.65 -5.51 -1.17
C MET A 228 -13.10 -6.15 0.15
N LEU A 229 -12.49 -7.26 0.59
CA LEU A 229 -12.84 -7.89 1.86
C LEU A 229 -12.61 -6.97 3.07
N LEU A 230 -11.52 -6.20 3.08
CA LEU A 230 -11.27 -5.21 4.12
C LEU A 230 -12.35 -4.13 4.13
N PHE A 231 -12.75 -3.62 2.96
CA PHE A 231 -13.85 -2.65 2.87
C PHE A 231 -15.20 -3.24 3.26
N ILE A 232 -15.50 -4.49 2.91
CA ILE A 232 -16.74 -5.17 3.33
C ILE A 232 -16.76 -5.28 4.87
N ALA A 233 -15.68 -5.73 5.48
CA ALA A 233 -15.59 -5.84 6.94
C ALA A 233 -15.78 -4.48 7.62
N ALA A 234 -15.21 -3.42 7.04
CA ALA A 234 -15.39 -2.06 7.55
C ALA A 234 -16.83 -1.54 7.37
N LEU A 235 -17.43 -1.76 6.20
CA LEU A 235 -18.82 -1.38 5.91
C LEU A 235 -19.82 -2.09 6.84
N GLN A 236 -19.54 -3.34 7.21
CA GLN A 236 -20.38 -4.12 8.12
C GLN A 236 -20.30 -3.63 9.58
N ASN A 237 -19.20 -2.96 9.95
CA ASN A 237 -19.03 -2.38 11.28
C ASN A 237 -19.69 -1.00 11.43
N LEU A 238 -20.20 -0.38 10.35
CA LEU A 238 -20.88 0.91 10.41
C LEU A 238 -22.30 0.73 10.94
N GLY A 239 -22.63 1.40 12.06
CA GLY A 239 -23.99 1.40 12.62
C GLY A 239 -25.01 2.07 11.68
N GLY A 240 -26.23 1.53 11.64
CA GLY A 240 -27.32 2.00 10.77
C GLY A 240 -27.85 3.39 11.14
N ASP A 241 -27.77 3.78 12.42
CA ASP A 241 -28.41 4.97 12.99
C ASP A 241 -28.08 6.27 12.25
N ILE A 242 -26.81 6.46 11.85
CA ILE A 242 -26.35 7.67 11.15
C ILE A 242 -26.93 7.72 9.73
N THR A 243 -27.07 6.56 9.08
CA THR A 243 -27.64 6.49 7.74
C THR A 243 -29.16 6.65 7.74
N GLU A 244 -29.84 6.21 8.80
CA GLU A 244 -31.27 6.42 9.01
C GLU A 244 -31.59 7.88 9.29
N ALA A 245 -30.84 8.52 10.19
CA ALA A 245 -30.96 9.97 10.43
C ALA A 245 -30.79 10.77 9.13
N ALA A 246 -29.79 10.42 8.32
CA ALA A 246 -29.59 11.08 7.03
C ALA A 246 -30.73 10.83 6.02
N MET A 247 -31.41 9.68 6.09
CA MET A 247 -32.63 9.44 5.29
C MET A 247 -33.79 10.33 5.76
N MET A 248 -33.93 10.54 7.07
CA MET A 248 -34.91 11.47 7.63
C MET A 248 -34.62 12.92 7.21
N ASP A 249 -33.35 13.29 7.06
CA ASP A 249 -32.90 14.59 6.54
C ASP A 249 -33.02 14.72 5.00
N GLY A 250 -33.57 13.71 4.30
CA GLY A 250 -33.75 13.74 2.85
C GLY A 250 -32.49 13.49 2.02
N ALA A 251 -31.41 12.98 2.63
CA ALA A 251 -30.15 12.77 1.92
C ALA A 251 -30.25 11.62 0.89
N ASN A 252 -29.93 11.92 -0.36
CA ASN A 252 -29.93 10.93 -1.43
C ASN A 252 -28.76 9.93 -1.28
N GLY A 253 -28.79 8.80 -2.01
CA GLY A 253 -27.77 7.75 -1.88
C GLY A 253 -26.34 8.20 -2.19
N TRP A 254 -26.17 9.13 -3.13
CA TRP A 254 -24.85 9.68 -3.49
C TRP A 254 -24.30 10.60 -2.41
N GLN A 255 -25.14 11.46 -1.83
CA GLN A 255 -24.82 12.31 -0.69
C GLN A 255 -24.45 11.46 0.52
N ARG A 256 -25.24 10.42 0.83
CA ARG A 256 -24.94 9.48 1.92
C ARG A 256 -23.60 8.77 1.72
N PHE A 257 -23.32 8.30 0.50
CA PHE A 257 -22.05 7.65 0.20
C PHE A 257 -20.85 8.58 0.40
N TRP A 258 -20.84 9.76 -0.24
CA TRP A 258 -19.69 10.67 -0.18
C TRP A 258 -19.53 11.42 1.14
N ARG A 259 -20.63 11.73 1.83
CA ARG A 259 -20.61 12.56 3.05
C ARG A 259 -20.63 11.75 4.34
N ILE A 260 -21.11 10.51 4.32
CA ILE A 260 -21.25 9.67 5.52
C ILE A 260 -20.38 8.43 5.41
N THR A 261 -20.63 7.58 4.41
CA THR A 261 -19.96 6.28 4.30
C THR A 261 -18.46 6.43 4.03
N LEU A 262 -18.06 7.18 2.99
CA LEU A 262 -16.65 7.33 2.60
C LEU A 262 -15.80 7.98 3.73
N PRO A 263 -16.26 9.04 4.43
CA PRO A 263 -15.54 9.58 5.57
C PRO A 263 -15.42 8.61 6.75
N GLN A 264 -16.42 7.77 7.01
CA GLN A 264 -16.36 6.75 8.06
C GLN A 264 -15.42 5.60 7.70
N LEU A 265 -15.25 5.31 6.41
CA LEU A 265 -14.29 4.32 5.92
C LEU A 265 -12.84 4.80 5.89
N ARG A 266 -12.54 6.04 6.32
CA ARG A 266 -11.17 6.59 6.31
C ARG A 266 -10.11 5.72 7.00
N PRO A 267 -10.36 5.09 8.17
CA PRO A 267 -9.38 4.20 8.79
C PRO A 267 -9.03 2.99 7.90
N THR A 268 -10.03 2.46 7.21
CA THR A 268 -9.87 1.34 6.28
C THR A 268 -9.23 1.78 4.97
N LEU A 269 -9.62 2.93 4.42
CA LEU A 269 -8.96 3.55 3.27
C LEU A 269 -7.48 3.76 3.55
N PHE A 270 -7.14 4.27 4.73
CA PHE A 270 -5.75 4.45 5.14
C PHE A 270 -5.00 3.12 5.16
N THR A 271 -5.60 2.07 5.72
CA THR A 271 -5.00 0.73 5.78
C THR A 271 -4.79 0.14 4.39
N VAL A 272 -5.80 0.21 3.52
CA VAL A 272 -5.73 -0.28 2.13
C VAL A 272 -4.70 0.48 1.31
N LEU A 273 -4.67 1.81 1.42
CA LEU A 273 -3.67 2.64 0.73
C LEU A 273 -2.25 2.33 1.22
N THR A 274 -2.06 2.09 2.52
CA THR A 274 -0.75 1.76 3.10
C THR A 274 -0.25 0.41 2.61
N LEU A 275 -1.08 -0.63 2.71
CA LEU A 275 -0.74 -1.97 2.25
C LEU A 275 -0.52 -2.00 0.73
N GLY A 276 -1.37 -1.29 -0.02
CA GLY A 276 -1.26 -1.14 -1.46
C GLY A 276 0.03 -0.44 -1.89
N LEU A 277 0.39 0.66 -1.22
CA LEU A 277 1.63 1.40 -1.48
C LEU A 277 2.87 0.54 -1.23
N ILE A 278 2.95 -0.11 -0.07
CA ILE A 278 4.08 -0.99 0.28
C ILE A 278 4.18 -2.14 -0.73
N GLY A 279 3.06 -2.78 -1.06
CA GLY A 279 3.01 -3.88 -2.02
C GLY A 279 3.44 -3.48 -3.43
N CYS A 280 2.98 -2.32 -3.93
CA CYS A 280 3.37 -1.84 -5.25
C CYS A 280 4.87 -1.55 -5.35
N TRP A 281 5.48 -1.03 -4.28
CA TRP A 281 6.93 -0.79 -4.26
C TRP A 281 7.76 -2.08 -4.22
N GLN A 282 7.18 -3.18 -3.75
CA GLN A 282 7.84 -4.49 -3.60
C GLN A 282 7.50 -5.48 -4.73
N VAL A 283 6.95 -5.01 -5.85
CA VAL A 283 6.58 -5.89 -6.96
C VAL A 283 7.83 -6.56 -7.58
N PHE A 284 7.92 -7.88 -7.39
CA PHE A 284 9.05 -8.70 -7.82
C PHE A 284 8.58 -9.93 -8.62
N ASP A 285 7.75 -10.79 -8.01
CA ASP A 285 7.37 -12.10 -8.57
C ASP A 285 6.79 -12.01 -9.98
N GLN A 286 5.90 -11.04 -10.20
CA GLN A 286 5.23 -10.80 -11.48
C GLN A 286 6.22 -10.42 -12.59
N ILE A 287 7.22 -9.61 -12.25
CA ILE A 287 8.24 -9.16 -13.21
C ILE A 287 9.25 -10.27 -13.46
N TYR A 288 9.69 -10.96 -12.40
CA TYR A 288 10.65 -12.06 -12.49
C TYR A 288 10.12 -13.23 -13.32
N THR A 289 8.85 -13.59 -13.14
CA THR A 289 8.23 -14.73 -13.84
C THR A 289 7.70 -14.38 -15.22
N GLY A 290 7.45 -13.11 -15.49
CA GLY A 290 7.04 -12.63 -16.80
C GLY A 290 8.19 -12.12 -17.65
N THR A 291 8.19 -10.83 -17.93
CA THR A 291 9.06 -10.19 -18.93
C THR A 291 10.49 -9.95 -18.47
N LYS A 292 10.80 -10.08 -17.17
CA LYS A 292 12.15 -9.88 -16.63
C LYS A 292 12.77 -8.52 -17.01
N GLY A 293 11.95 -7.48 -17.06
CA GLY A 293 12.35 -6.14 -17.45
C GLY A 293 12.15 -5.82 -18.94
N ALA A 294 11.83 -6.79 -19.78
CA ALA A 294 11.55 -6.54 -21.20
C ALA A 294 10.18 -5.88 -21.43
N PRO A 295 9.98 -5.20 -22.58
CA PRO A 295 10.98 -4.82 -23.59
C PRO A 295 11.78 -3.58 -23.13
N GLY A 296 13.05 -3.48 -23.52
CA GLY A 296 13.85 -2.25 -23.32
C GLY A 296 13.96 -1.73 -21.87
N LYS A 297 13.94 -2.62 -20.85
CA LYS A 297 13.93 -2.26 -19.41
C LYS A 297 12.65 -1.54 -18.95
N THR A 298 11.59 -1.51 -19.75
CA THR A 298 10.35 -0.75 -19.43
C THR A 298 9.48 -1.39 -18.35
N THR A 299 9.70 -2.67 -18.04
CA THR A 299 9.05 -3.37 -16.92
C THR A 299 9.99 -3.62 -15.75
N LEU A 300 11.23 -3.09 -15.80
CA LEU A 300 12.22 -3.23 -14.74
C LEU A 300 11.72 -2.56 -13.46
N THR A 301 11.85 -3.23 -12.31
CA THR A 301 11.47 -2.69 -10.99
C THR A 301 12.68 -2.73 -10.04
N PRO A 302 12.75 -1.85 -9.03
CA PRO A 302 13.91 -1.79 -8.14
C PRO A 302 14.15 -3.10 -7.38
N ALA A 303 13.08 -3.80 -7.00
CA ALA A 303 13.16 -5.11 -6.34
C ALA A 303 13.77 -6.18 -7.27
N TYR A 304 13.29 -6.26 -8.53
CA TYR A 304 13.86 -7.18 -9.52
C TYR A 304 15.29 -6.79 -9.91
N GLN A 305 15.60 -5.50 -9.98
CA GLN A 305 16.95 -5.02 -10.26
C GLN A 305 17.93 -5.42 -9.15
N SER A 306 17.59 -5.23 -7.87
CA SER A 306 18.41 -5.69 -6.75
C SER A 306 18.70 -7.19 -6.81
N TYR A 307 17.68 -8.00 -7.14
CA TYR A 307 17.85 -9.43 -7.37
C TYR A 307 18.78 -9.72 -8.54
N LYS A 308 18.54 -9.12 -9.72
CA LYS A 308 19.38 -9.34 -10.91
C LYS A 308 20.83 -8.98 -10.61
N THR A 309 21.08 -7.81 -10.03
CA THR A 309 22.43 -7.34 -9.72
C THR A 309 23.14 -8.25 -8.71
N SER A 310 22.43 -8.73 -7.69
CA SER A 310 23.03 -9.63 -6.68
C SER A 310 23.25 -11.04 -7.23
N PHE A 311 22.21 -11.67 -7.76
CA PHE A 311 22.18 -13.11 -8.03
C PHE A 311 22.57 -13.47 -9.47
N VAL A 312 22.30 -12.61 -10.44
CA VAL A 312 22.61 -12.86 -11.86
C VAL A 312 23.97 -12.25 -12.21
N ASP A 313 24.14 -10.97 -11.89
CA ASP A 313 25.36 -10.21 -12.23
C ASP A 313 26.49 -10.45 -11.19
N GLN A 314 26.21 -11.18 -10.11
CA GLN A 314 27.15 -11.49 -9.00
C GLN A 314 27.72 -10.25 -8.29
N ASN A 315 27.06 -9.10 -8.38
CA ASN A 315 27.44 -7.88 -7.68
C ASN A 315 26.55 -7.67 -6.44
N TRP A 316 26.88 -8.39 -5.37
CA TRP A 316 26.07 -8.42 -4.16
C TRP A 316 26.12 -7.11 -3.37
N GLY A 317 27.27 -6.45 -3.33
CA GLY A 317 27.39 -5.14 -2.67
C GLY A 317 26.47 -4.09 -3.29
N GLN A 318 26.47 -3.98 -4.62
CA GLN A 318 25.58 -3.06 -5.32
C GLN A 318 24.11 -3.49 -5.22
N GLY A 319 23.80 -4.77 -5.39
CA GLY A 319 22.43 -5.25 -5.27
C GLY A 319 21.84 -5.04 -3.88
N ALA A 320 22.64 -5.23 -2.82
CA ALA A 320 22.24 -4.91 -1.45
C ALA A 320 22.01 -3.40 -1.26
N ALA A 321 22.87 -2.55 -1.85
CA ALA A 321 22.66 -1.11 -1.81
C ALA A 321 21.34 -0.69 -2.47
N ILE A 322 20.97 -1.27 -3.62
CA ILE A 322 19.65 -1.05 -4.26
C ILE A 322 18.51 -1.43 -3.30
N ALA A 323 18.61 -2.57 -2.61
CA ALA A 323 17.58 -3.02 -1.67
C ALA A 323 17.42 -2.04 -0.49
N PHE A 324 18.51 -1.52 0.07
CA PHE A 324 18.46 -0.53 1.15
C PHE A 324 17.95 0.84 0.69
N ILE A 325 18.31 1.29 -0.51
CA ILE A 325 17.74 2.51 -1.10
C ILE A 325 16.23 2.33 -1.25
N LEU A 326 15.77 1.20 -1.80
CA LEU A 326 14.35 0.88 -1.92
C LEU A 326 13.64 0.85 -0.56
N PHE A 327 14.26 0.24 0.46
CA PHE A 327 13.73 0.23 1.82
C PHE A 327 13.53 1.65 2.36
N VAL A 328 14.52 2.54 2.21
CA VAL A 328 14.42 3.94 2.62
C VAL A 328 13.31 4.65 1.85
N ILE A 329 13.20 4.44 0.54
CA ILE A 329 12.13 5.00 -0.29
C ILE A 329 10.74 4.57 0.23
N ILE A 330 10.55 3.27 0.49
CA ILE A 330 9.28 2.73 1.03
C ILE A 330 8.96 3.38 2.38
N VAL A 331 9.93 3.49 3.28
CA VAL A 331 9.74 4.12 4.59
C VAL A 331 9.36 5.60 4.44
N LEU A 332 10.06 6.35 3.59
CA LEU A 332 9.77 7.77 3.35
C LEU A 332 8.36 7.96 2.77
N PHE A 333 7.98 7.18 1.76
CA PHE A 333 6.64 7.25 1.17
C PHE A 333 5.57 6.82 2.16
N THR A 334 5.82 5.81 3.00
CA THR A 334 4.88 5.36 4.04
C THR A 334 4.69 6.43 5.12
N ILE A 335 5.78 7.09 5.55
CA ILE A 335 5.72 8.20 6.50
C ILE A 335 4.99 9.40 5.89
N PHE A 336 5.31 9.74 4.64
CA PHE A 336 4.65 10.82 3.91
C PHE A 336 3.16 10.56 3.76
N GLN A 337 2.77 9.36 3.32
CA GLN A 337 1.37 8.93 3.23
C GLN A 337 0.67 9.00 4.59
N ARG A 338 1.32 8.51 5.66
CA ARG A 338 0.81 8.59 7.03
C ARG A 338 0.63 10.03 7.51
N TRP A 339 1.51 10.94 7.10
CA TRP A 339 1.42 12.35 7.44
C TRP A 339 0.28 13.05 6.70
N VAL A 340 0.15 12.83 5.38
CA VAL A 340 -0.91 13.40 4.54
C VAL A 340 -2.30 12.92 4.97
N LEU A 341 -2.44 11.63 5.26
CA LEU A 341 -3.73 11.02 5.61
C LEU A 341 -3.99 10.98 7.12
N ARG A 342 -3.16 11.62 7.95
CA ARG A 342 -3.32 11.61 9.40
C ARG A 342 -4.66 12.23 9.77
N GLU A 343 -5.49 11.47 10.48
CA GLU A 343 -6.74 12.00 11.03
C GLU A 343 -6.43 13.15 11.99
N ARG A 344 -6.92 14.35 11.66
CA ARG A 344 -6.97 15.44 12.64
C ARG A 344 -7.98 15.02 13.70
N ALA A 345 -7.50 14.66 14.88
CA ALA A 345 -8.36 14.40 16.03
C ALA A 345 -9.38 15.53 16.16
N VAL A 346 -10.68 15.17 16.28
CA VAL A 346 -11.74 16.16 16.47
C VAL A 346 -11.33 17.05 17.65
N SER A 347 -11.17 18.35 17.39
CA SER A 347 -10.76 19.32 18.40
C SER A 347 -11.63 19.12 19.65
N LYS A 348 -11.00 18.95 20.81
CA LYS A 348 -11.69 18.80 22.10
C LYS A 348 -12.77 19.88 22.31
N ARG A 349 -12.63 21.04 21.68
CA ARG A 349 -13.58 22.15 21.68
C ARG A 349 -14.92 21.83 20.98
N ARG A 350 -14.91 21.04 19.89
CA ARG A 350 -16.14 20.58 19.21
C ARG A 350 -16.83 19.43 19.95
N MET A 351 -16.08 18.53 20.59
CA MET A 351 -16.69 17.49 21.45
C MET A 351 -17.50 18.11 22.59
N ARG A 352 -16.97 19.17 23.23
CA ARG A 352 -17.68 19.88 24.31
C ARG A 352 -19.00 20.53 23.88
N LEU A 353 -19.17 20.89 22.60
CA LEU A 353 -20.39 21.49 22.07
C LEU A 353 -21.51 20.47 21.86
N TYR A 354 -21.19 19.17 21.70
CA TYR A 354 -22.17 18.08 21.54
C TYR A 354 -22.47 17.34 22.85
N GLN A 355 -21.61 17.48 23.86
CA GLN A 355 -21.83 16.88 25.18
C GLN A 355 -22.96 17.47 26.06
N PRO A 356 -23.59 18.65 25.81
CA PRO A 356 -24.51 19.21 26.81
C PRO A 356 -25.94 18.65 26.77
N ALA A 357 -26.29 17.74 25.84
CA ALA A 357 -27.67 17.23 25.75
C ALA A 357 -27.96 15.97 26.59
N ILE A 358 -26.94 15.17 26.94
CA ILE A 358 -27.15 13.86 27.61
C ILE A 358 -27.33 14.01 29.13
N THR A 359 -26.73 15.03 29.74
CA THR A 359 -26.86 15.30 31.18
C THR A 359 -28.14 16.05 31.55
N ALA A 360 -28.80 16.73 30.61
CA ALA A 360 -30.04 17.46 30.88
C ALA A 360 -31.30 16.57 30.86
N SER A 361 -31.29 15.48 30.07
CA SER A 361 -32.43 14.55 29.96
C SER A 361 -32.50 13.52 31.10
N THR A 362 -31.38 13.25 31.77
CA THR A 362 -31.32 12.32 32.91
C THR A 362 -31.56 12.96 34.27
N ALA A 363 -31.73 14.29 34.32
CA ALA A 363 -32.18 14.99 35.51
C ALA A 363 -33.70 14.87 35.65
N VAL A 364 -34.18 13.68 36.06
CA VAL A 364 -35.49 13.59 36.72
C VAL A 364 -35.45 14.54 37.92
N PRO A 365 -36.38 15.50 38.07
CA PRO A 365 -36.38 16.38 39.22
C PRO A 365 -36.68 15.53 40.45
N ALA A 366 -35.67 15.30 41.29
CA ALA A 366 -35.77 14.63 42.59
C ALA A 366 -36.70 15.35 43.60
N ALA A 367 -37.40 16.40 43.18
CA ALA A 367 -38.36 17.15 43.97
C ALA A 367 -39.78 16.54 43.97
N ALA A 368 -40.11 15.63 43.06
CA ALA A 368 -41.46 15.06 42.96
C ALA A 368 -41.69 13.83 43.86
N THR A 369 -40.64 13.17 44.36
CA THR A 369 -40.76 11.96 45.21
C THR A 369 -40.76 12.25 46.72
N ALA A 370 -40.40 13.47 47.15
CA ALA A 370 -40.41 13.84 48.58
C ALA A 370 -41.76 14.36 49.08
N ALA A 371 -42.65 14.85 48.20
CA ALA A 371 -43.93 15.44 48.61
C ALA A 371 -45.08 14.42 48.80
N ALA A 372 -44.89 13.16 48.41
CA ALA A 372 -45.91 12.11 48.53
C ALA A 372 -45.81 11.28 49.83
N ALA A 373 -44.75 11.45 50.62
CA ALA A 373 -44.51 10.67 51.85
C ALA A 373 -44.98 11.38 53.14
N GLU A 374 -45.53 12.59 53.05
CA GLU A 374 -45.86 13.42 54.24
C GLU A 374 -47.37 13.67 54.43
N LYS A 375 -48.23 12.85 53.82
CA LYS A 375 -49.69 12.91 54.06
C LYS A 375 -50.30 11.51 54.25
N GLU A 376 -49.92 10.84 55.32
CA GLU A 376 -50.78 9.85 55.97
C GLU A 376 -51.24 10.41 57.33
N PRO A 377 -52.56 10.52 57.59
CA PRO A 377 -53.05 11.02 58.88
C PRO A 377 -53.10 9.88 59.90
N LYS A 378 -52.59 10.15 61.10
CA LYS A 378 -52.93 9.38 62.30
C LYS A 378 -54.34 9.75 62.77
N ARG A 379 -55.35 8.95 62.40
CA ARG A 379 -56.43 8.40 63.24
C ARG A 379 -57.55 7.84 62.39
#